data_AF-A0A139GVU6-F1
#
_entry.id   AF-A0A139GVU6-F1
#
_cell.length_a   1.000
_cell.length_b   1.000
_cell.length_c   1.000
_cell.angle_alpha   90.00
_cell.angle_beta   90.00
_cell.angle_gamma   90.00
#
_symmetry.space_group_name_H-M   'P 1'
#
loop_
_entity.id
_entity.type
_entity.pdbx_description
1 polymer ?
#
loop_
_entity_poly.entity_id
_entity_poly.type
_entity_poly.pdbx_seq_one_letter_code
_entity_poly.pdbx_strand_id
1 'polypeptide(L)'
;MSSLASPAASTHNKDRLSALPTELLHHIIAYLWPTHFAEKAFHETHYLSATCKTLRSEVNDWARSWLVQHSDITKFKEGRVWPKATTKRNGVVQMRKNFNTNFLRGRHGALLNWAEAHCIFCGKKSRRAAIMMNGFRCCTQCDKNQWPEKVTMSQAVDDYGLSKKQLLPDREASHSEIAKMREEHPGFQGIWYGTYISSNVQTTMFMKDDLRRLGSRIFGDFDAHLAKREEHRKLLKQRKEERKKEKARKAAARDAHQRQHVSTLGPVHGDTVTEAIEISDDATLGADQPILID
;
A
#
# COMPACT_ATOMS: atom_id res chain seq x y z
N MET A 1 64.87 -27.81 -1.46
CA MET A 1 64.17 -26.59 -1.92
C MET A 1 63.22 -27.00 -3.03
N SER A 2 61.99 -27.38 -2.67
CA SER A 2 60.96 -27.73 -3.64
C SER A 2 59.78 -26.81 -3.42
N SER A 3 59.62 -25.90 -4.38
CA SER A 3 58.55 -24.90 -4.45
C SER A 3 57.20 -25.60 -4.58
N LEU A 4 56.37 -25.49 -3.54
CA LEU A 4 54.95 -25.84 -3.59
C LEU A 4 54.22 -24.71 -4.31
N ALA A 5 54.04 -24.88 -5.62
CA ALA A 5 53.12 -24.05 -6.38
C ALA A 5 51.70 -24.26 -5.86
N SER A 6 51.11 -23.21 -5.28
CA SER A 6 49.67 -23.16 -4.98
C SER A 6 48.88 -23.32 -6.28
N PRO A 7 47.89 -24.22 -6.36
CA PRO A 7 46.97 -24.22 -7.47
C PRO A 7 46.12 -22.96 -7.37
N ALA A 8 46.30 -22.05 -8.33
CA ALA A 8 45.43 -20.91 -8.52
C ALA A 8 43.99 -21.43 -8.64
N ALA A 9 43.18 -21.16 -7.61
CA ALA A 9 41.75 -21.40 -7.65
C ALA A 9 41.17 -20.55 -8.78
N SER A 10 40.92 -21.17 -9.93
CA SER A 10 40.10 -20.55 -10.97
C SER A 10 38.70 -20.40 -10.38
N THR A 11 38.38 -19.21 -9.89
CA THR A 11 37.03 -18.81 -9.53
C THR A 11 36.21 -18.69 -10.81
N HIS A 12 35.85 -19.85 -11.36
CA HIS A 12 34.77 -19.95 -12.32
C HIS A 12 33.53 -19.48 -11.56
N ASN A 13 33.16 -18.22 -11.73
CA ASN A 13 31.85 -17.67 -11.39
C ASN A 13 30.81 -18.46 -12.19
N LYS A 14 30.52 -19.69 -11.77
CA LYS A 14 29.40 -20.48 -12.28
C LYS A 14 28.17 -19.68 -11.91
N ASP A 15 27.51 -19.13 -12.93
CA ASP A 15 26.22 -18.48 -12.81
C ASP A 15 25.29 -19.42 -12.03
N ARG A 16 25.10 -19.12 -10.74
CA ARG A 16 24.36 -19.99 -9.82
C ARG A 16 22.89 -20.09 -10.21
N LEU A 17 22.35 -19.06 -10.90
CA LEU A 17 20.97 -19.07 -11.40
C LEU A 17 20.82 -20.03 -12.58
N SER A 18 21.79 -20.05 -13.49
CA SER A 18 21.78 -21.01 -14.62
C SER A 18 21.92 -22.47 -14.18
N ALA A 19 22.39 -22.74 -12.96
CA ALA A 19 22.52 -24.08 -12.40
C ALA A 19 21.27 -24.56 -11.65
N LEU A 20 20.25 -23.71 -11.47
CA LEU A 20 19.03 -24.09 -10.78
C LEU A 20 18.10 -24.90 -11.70
N PRO A 21 17.38 -25.90 -11.17
CA PRO A 21 16.25 -26.52 -11.86
C PRO A 21 15.17 -25.49 -12.26
N THR A 22 14.49 -25.75 -13.37
CA THR A 22 13.42 -24.89 -13.91
C THR A 22 12.31 -24.64 -12.88
N GLU A 23 12.01 -25.59 -12.01
CA GLU A 23 11.02 -25.45 -10.94
C GLU A 23 11.41 -24.34 -9.96
N LEU A 24 12.69 -24.27 -9.56
CA LEU A 24 13.19 -23.21 -8.69
C LEU A 24 13.21 -21.85 -9.40
N LEU A 25 13.52 -21.84 -10.71
CA LEU A 25 13.44 -20.62 -11.52
C LEU A 25 11.99 -20.12 -11.60
N HIS A 26 11.00 -21.00 -11.80
CA HIS A 26 9.59 -20.63 -11.76
C HIS A 26 9.14 -20.11 -10.40
N HIS A 27 9.63 -20.68 -9.29
CA HIS A 27 9.37 -20.13 -7.96
C HIS A 27 9.97 -18.74 -7.78
N ILE A 28 11.20 -18.51 -8.25
CA ILE A 28 11.83 -17.18 -8.27
C ILE A 28 10.98 -16.20 -9.09
N ILE A 29 10.53 -16.60 -10.28
CA ILE A 29 9.70 -15.77 -11.15
C ILE A 29 8.37 -15.43 -10.47
N ALA A 30 7.70 -16.41 -9.85
CA ALA A 30 6.44 -16.20 -9.13
C ALA A 30 6.61 -15.25 -7.93
N TYR A 31 7.75 -15.33 -7.24
CA TYR A 31 8.08 -14.44 -6.12
C TYR A 31 8.39 -13.01 -6.59
N LEU A 32 9.11 -12.85 -7.71
CA LEU A 32 9.48 -11.56 -8.27
C LEU A 32 8.34 -10.90 -9.05
N TRP A 33 7.35 -11.69 -9.48
CA TRP A 33 6.10 -11.17 -9.99
C TRP A 33 5.50 -10.25 -8.92
N PRO A 34 4.99 -9.04 -9.25
CA PRO A 34 4.63 -8.02 -8.25
C PRO A 34 3.37 -8.37 -7.49
N THR A 35 3.46 -9.40 -6.68
CA THR A 35 2.30 -10.06 -6.14
C THR A 35 1.83 -9.31 -4.91
N HIS A 36 2.73 -8.73 -4.09
CA HIS A 36 2.30 -8.37 -2.73
C HIS A 36 2.99 -7.15 -2.07
N PHE A 37 4.03 -6.55 -2.63
CA PHE A 37 4.72 -5.42 -1.98
C PHE A 37 4.48 -4.12 -2.74
N ALA A 38 3.77 -3.17 -2.12
CA ALA A 38 3.51 -1.85 -2.69
C ALA A 38 4.81 -1.11 -3.09
N GLU A 39 5.92 -1.42 -2.42
CA GLU A 39 7.25 -0.85 -2.68
C GLU A 39 8.02 -1.56 -3.80
N LYS A 40 7.70 -2.83 -4.10
CA LYS A 40 8.42 -3.60 -5.13
C LYS A 40 7.74 -3.42 -6.48
N ALA A 41 8.30 -2.54 -7.28
CA ALA A 41 7.87 -2.36 -8.66
C ALA A 41 8.22 -3.60 -9.51
N PHE A 42 7.53 -3.73 -10.64
CA PHE A 42 7.75 -4.69 -11.73
C PHE A 42 9.20 -4.86 -12.23
N HIS A 43 10.07 -3.95 -11.81
CA HIS A 43 11.41 -3.83 -12.32
C HIS A 43 12.35 -4.95 -11.82
N GLU A 44 12.10 -5.56 -10.66
CA GLU A 44 12.98 -6.60 -10.09
C GLU A 44 13.09 -7.85 -10.98
N THR A 45 11.95 -8.40 -11.44
CA THR A 45 11.95 -9.56 -12.37
C THR A 45 12.70 -9.24 -13.65
N HIS A 46 12.48 -8.04 -14.20
CA HIS A 46 13.12 -7.63 -15.44
C HIS A 46 14.64 -7.50 -15.27
N TYR A 47 15.10 -6.79 -14.24
CA TYR A 47 16.53 -6.62 -14.00
C TYR A 47 17.24 -7.94 -13.72
N LEU A 48 16.62 -8.84 -12.95
CA LEU A 48 17.21 -10.15 -12.69
C LEU A 48 17.24 -11.02 -13.96
N SER A 49 16.17 -11.02 -14.76
CA SER A 49 16.17 -11.71 -16.05
C SER A 49 17.21 -11.14 -17.03
N ALA A 50 17.63 -9.89 -16.85
CA ALA A 50 18.66 -9.29 -17.68
C ALA A 50 20.08 -9.81 -17.35
N THR A 51 20.31 -10.37 -16.15
CA THR A 51 21.63 -10.84 -15.73
C THR A 51 21.89 -12.31 -16.13
N CYS A 52 20.86 -13.12 -16.29
CA CYS A 52 20.98 -14.56 -16.58
C CYS A 52 20.20 -14.96 -17.85
N LYS A 53 20.89 -15.58 -18.83
CA LYS A 53 20.26 -16.00 -20.11
C LYS A 53 19.20 -17.09 -19.90
N THR A 54 19.47 -18.05 -19.02
CA THR A 54 18.54 -19.14 -18.69
C THR A 54 17.28 -18.58 -18.06
N LEU A 55 17.42 -17.78 -17.00
CA LEU A 55 16.28 -17.10 -16.36
C LEU A 55 15.52 -16.19 -17.33
N ARG A 56 16.20 -15.51 -18.25
CA ARG A 56 15.55 -14.73 -19.30
C ARG A 56 14.63 -15.59 -20.16
N SER A 57 15.07 -16.78 -20.57
CA SER A 57 14.27 -17.71 -21.35
C SER A 57 13.04 -18.16 -20.56
N GLU A 58 13.23 -18.59 -19.31
CA GLU A 58 12.15 -19.04 -18.43
C GLU A 58 11.12 -17.93 -18.17
N VAL A 59 11.56 -16.70 -17.90
CA VAL A 59 10.66 -15.54 -17.74
C VAL A 59 9.87 -15.28 -19.02
N ASN A 60 10.50 -15.47 -20.18
CA ASN A 60 9.87 -15.24 -21.47
C ASN A 60 8.80 -16.31 -21.78
N ASP A 61 9.10 -17.58 -21.49
CA ASP A 61 8.19 -18.71 -21.66
C ASP A 61 7.03 -18.63 -20.67
N TRP A 62 7.32 -18.25 -19.42
CA TRP A 62 6.31 -17.95 -18.41
C TRP A 62 5.39 -16.81 -18.86
N ALA A 63 5.93 -15.69 -19.37
CA ALA A 63 5.15 -14.56 -19.85
C ALA A 63 4.25 -14.94 -21.04
N ARG A 64 4.76 -15.78 -21.95
CA ARG A 64 3.98 -16.35 -23.05
C ARG A 64 2.83 -17.22 -22.53
N SER A 65 3.12 -18.14 -21.61
CA SER A 65 2.10 -19.01 -21.00
C SER A 65 0.99 -18.19 -20.35
N TRP A 66 1.37 -17.16 -19.58
CA TRP A 66 0.42 -16.26 -18.95
C TRP A 66 -0.48 -15.54 -19.98
N LEU A 67 0.11 -14.99 -21.04
CA LEU A 67 -0.64 -14.29 -22.11
C LEU A 67 -1.63 -15.22 -22.84
N VAL A 68 -1.26 -16.48 -23.05
CA VAL A 68 -2.12 -17.50 -23.68
C VAL A 68 -3.28 -17.87 -22.74
N GLN A 69 -2.97 -18.13 -21.46
CA GLN A 69 -3.97 -18.46 -20.45
C GLN A 69 -5.00 -17.35 -20.25
N HIS A 70 -4.56 -16.09 -20.34
CA HIS A 70 -5.39 -14.89 -20.17
C HIS A 70 -5.73 -14.24 -21.52
N SER A 71 -5.89 -15.04 -22.58
CA SER A 71 -6.18 -14.54 -23.93
C SER A 71 -7.56 -13.87 -24.04
N ASP A 72 -8.48 -14.21 -23.14
CA ASP A 72 -9.81 -13.62 -22.99
C ASP A 72 -9.73 -12.11 -22.67
N ILE A 73 -8.81 -11.70 -21.78
CA ILE A 73 -8.62 -10.30 -21.39
C ILE A 73 -7.52 -9.61 -22.18
N THR A 74 -6.44 -10.31 -22.53
CA THR A 74 -5.29 -9.71 -23.25
C THR A 74 -5.54 -9.57 -24.74
N LYS A 75 -6.48 -10.37 -25.29
CA LYS A 75 -6.67 -10.56 -26.74
C LYS A 75 -5.41 -11.03 -27.46
N PHE A 76 -4.48 -11.64 -26.70
CA PHE A 76 -3.26 -12.23 -27.23
C PHE A 76 -3.64 -13.37 -28.19
N LYS A 77 -3.05 -13.33 -29.39
CA LYS A 77 -3.21 -14.39 -30.39
C LYS A 77 -1.82 -14.85 -30.75
N GLU A 78 -1.49 -16.08 -30.36
CA GLU A 78 -0.18 -16.66 -30.60
C GLU A 78 0.21 -16.57 -32.08
N GLY A 79 -0.72 -16.89 -32.98
CA GLY A 79 -0.54 -16.81 -34.44
C GLY A 79 -0.17 -15.43 -35.01
N ARG A 80 -0.35 -14.32 -34.26
CA ARG A 80 0.09 -12.97 -34.70
C ARG A 80 1.57 -12.71 -34.43
N VAL A 81 2.18 -13.42 -33.49
CA VAL A 81 3.58 -13.22 -33.08
C VAL A 81 4.53 -14.13 -33.86
N TRP A 82 4.01 -15.21 -34.44
CA TRP A 82 4.76 -16.04 -35.37
C TRP A 82 5.23 -15.20 -36.57
N PRO A 83 6.47 -15.42 -37.04
CA PRO A 83 6.96 -14.79 -38.26
C PRO A 83 5.94 -14.99 -39.38
N LYS A 84 5.38 -13.90 -39.90
CA LYS A 84 4.76 -13.94 -41.22
C LYS A 84 5.83 -14.49 -42.15
N ALA A 85 5.51 -15.51 -42.93
CA ALA A 85 6.43 -16.06 -43.92
C ALA A 85 6.93 -14.89 -44.79
N THR A 86 8.18 -14.48 -44.58
CA THR A 86 8.77 -13.45 -45.43
C THR A 86 9.14 -14.13 -46.72
N THR A 87 8.47 -13.71 -47.80
CA THR A 87 8.75 -14.13 -49.17
C THR A 87 10.24 -13.94 -49.46
N LYS A 88 10.91 -15.02 -49.88
CA LYS A 88 12.35 -15.02 -50.15
C LYS A 88 12.66 -14.38 -51.51
N ARG A 89 13.80 -13.68 -51.58
CA ARG A 89 14.69 -13.73 -52.74
C ARG A 89 15.06 -15.21 -52.95
N ASN A 90 14.68 -15.80 -54.08
CA ASN A 90 15.03 -17.18 -54.53
C ASN A 90 14.08 -18.33 -54.12
N GLY A 91 12.77 -18.10 -53.91
CA GLY A 91 11.75 -19.16 -54.01
C GLY A 91 11.67 -20.22 -52.89
N VAL A 92 12.63 -20.30 -51.98
CA VAL A 92 12.55 -21.19 -50.82
C VAL A 92 11.83 -20.47 -49.68
N VAL A 93 10.76 -20.98 -49.07
CA VAL A 93 10.19 -20.32 -47.86
C VAL A 93 11.10 -20.61 -46.67
N GLN A 94 11.75 -19.59 -46.08
CA GLN A 94 12.37 -19.75 -44.76
C GLN A 94 11.41 -19.24 -43.70
N MET A 95 10.88 -20.18 -42.90
CA MET A 95 10.32 -19.88 -41.60
C MET A 95 11.47 -19.37 -40.71
N ARG A 96 11.72 -18.06 -40.67
CA ARG A 96 12.55 -17.49 -39.61
C ARG A 96 11.77 -17.56 -38.32
N LYS A 97 11.85 -18.68 -37.59
CA LYS A 97 11.37 -18.75 -36.20
C LYS A 97 11.93 -17.51 -35.48
N ASN A 98 11.05 -16.59 -35.08
CA ASN A 98 11.44 -15.43 -34.29
C ASN A 98 11.75 -15.93 -32.86
N PHE A 99 12.84 -16.68 -32.69
CA PHE A 99 13.32 -17.16 -31.39
C PHE A 99 13.70 -16.01 -30.43
N ASN A 100 13.66 -14.77 -30.90
CA ASN A 100 14.02 -13.58 -30.15
C ASN A 100 12.82 -12.70 -29.78
N THR A 101 11.59 -13.19 -29.90
CA THR A 101 10.44 -12.42 -29.44
C THR A 101 10.41 -12.39 -27.91
N ASN A 102 10.66 -11.20 -27.37
CA ASN A 102 10.53 -10.93 -25.95
C ASN A 102 9.05 -10.70 -25.61
N PHE A 103 8.37 -11.72 -25.09
CA PHE A 103 6.99 -11.69 -24.61
C PHE A 103 6.83 -10.87 -23.32
N LEU A 104 7.92 -10.52 -22.64
CA LEU A 104 7.89 -9.63 -21.48
C LEU A 104 7.84 -8.14 -21.90
N ARG A 105 8.64 -7.69 -22.88
CA ARG A 105 8.82 -6.26 -23.28
C ARG A 105 8.70 -5.91 -24.78
N GLY A 106 8.41 -6.87 -25.65
CA GLY A 106 8.32 -6.66 -27.10
C GLY A 106 7.30 -5.60 -27.54
N ARG A 107 7.52 -5.02 -28.73
CA ARG A 107 6.68 -3.94 -29.32
C ARG A 107 5.20 -4.28 -29.47
N HIS A 108 4.82 -5.56 -29.52
CA HIS A 108 3.46 -5.97 -29.82
C HIS A 108 2.94 -7.01 -28.82
N GLY A 109 2.07 -6.58 -27.92
CA GLY A 109 1.32 -7.48 -27.03
C GLY A 109 2.16 -8.17 -25.95
N ALA A 110 3.33 -7.63 -25.64
CA ALA A 110 4.14 -8.11 -24.54
C ALA A 110 3.49 -7.80 -23.19
N LEU A 111 3.72 -8.67 -22.23
CA LEU A 111 3.01 -8.69 -20.95
C LEU A 111 3.18 -7.41 -20.15
N LEU A 112 4.40 -6.86 -20.02
CA LEU A 112 4.60 -5.63 -19.26
C LEU A 112 3.95 -4.42 -19.94
N ASN A 113 4.16 -4.28 -21.26
CA ASN A 113 3.56 -3.19 -22.03
C ASN A 113 2.02 -3.23 -21.96
N TRP A 114 1.45 -4.45 -21.95
CA TRP A 114 0.01 -4.62 -21.77
C TRP A 114 -0.44 -4.28 -20.35
N ALA A 115 0.25 -4.82 -19.34
CA ALA A 115 -0.08 -4.64 -17.92
C ALA A 115 0.08 -3.18 -17.44
N GLU A 116 0.94 -2.40 -18.10
CA GLU A 116 1.12 -0.96 -17.84
C GLU A 116 -0.07 -0.10 -18.26
N ALA A 117 -0.90 -0.59 -19.19
CA ALA A 117 -2.01 0.16 -19.80
C ALA A 117 -3.39 -0.45 -19.58
N HIS A 118 -3.47 -1.72 -19.15
CA HIS A 118 -4.72 -2.46 -19.02
C HIS A 118 -4.88 -3.06 -17.62
N CYS A 119 -6.13 -3.12 -17.16
CA CYS A 119 -6.47 -3.80 -15.92
C CYS A 119 -6.10 -5.29 -16.01
N ILE A 120 -5.28 -5.74 -15.08
CA ILE A 120 -4.79 -7.13 -15.01
C ILE A 120 -5.92 -8.18 -14.91
N PHE A 121 -7.11 -7.79 -14.42
CA PHE A 121 -8.23 -8.72 -14.20
C PHE A 121 -9.27 -8.73 -15.31
N CYS A 122 -9.53 -7.59 -15.97
CA CYS A 122 -10.60 -7.49 -16.98
C CYS A 122 -10.13 -7.03 -18.36
N GLY A 123 -8.85 -6.67 -18.50
CA GLY A 123 -8.26 -6.21 -19.76
C GLY A 123 -8.73 -4.84 -20.25
N LYS A 124 -9.64 -4.15 -19.54
CA LYS A 124 -10.03 -2.77 -19.88
C LYS A 124 -8.85 -1.82 -19.66
N LYS A 125 -8.69 -0.80 -20.52
CA LYS A 125 -7.66 0.23 -20.34
C LYS A 125 -7.79 0.89 -18.97
N SER A 126 -6.69 0.98 -18.23
CA SER A 126 -6.64 1.63 -16.92
C SER A 126 -5.27 2.28 -16.71
N ARG A 127 -5.27 3.51 -16.20
CA ARG A 127 -4.06 4.19 -15.71
C ARG A 127 -3.90 4.04 -14.19
N ARG A 128 -4.94 3.61 -13.50
CA ARG A 128 -4.96 3.44 -12.04
C ARG A 128 -4.19 2.18 -11.67
N ALA A 129 -3.31 2.27 -10.67
CA ALA A 129 -2.68 1.11 -10.06
C ALA A 129 -3.68 0.34 -9.18
N ALA A 130 -3.57 -0.98 -9.11
CA ALA A 130 -4.25 -1.79 -8.09
C ALA A 130 -3.77 -1.35 -6.71
N ILE A 131 -4.71 -1.18 -5.76
CA ILE A 131 -4.36 -0.70 -4.42
C ILE A 131 -3.48 -1.72 -3.71
N MET A 132 -3.88 -3.00 -3.68
CA MET A 132 -3.11 -4.02 -2.95
C MET A 132 -1.95 -4.60 -3.77
N MET A 133 -1.85 -4.22 -5.05
CA MET A 133 -0.84 -4.71 -5.99
C MET A 133 -0.35 -3.57 -6.90
N ASN A 134 0.32 -2.58 -6.33
CA ASN A 134 0.71 -1.33 -7.01
C ASN A 134 1.46 -1.50 -8.34
N GLY A 135 2.15 -2.64 -8.52
CA GLY A 135 2.80 -2.97 -9.79
C GLY A 135 1.82 -3.06 -10.97
N PHE A 136 0.57 -3.46 -10.73
CA PHE A 136 -0.41 -3.67 -11.80
C PHE A 136 -1.33 -2.50 -11.99
N ARG A 137 -1.80 -2.31 -13.23
CA ARG A 137 -2.99 -1.50 -13.45
C ARG A 137 -4.24 -2.29 -13.11
N CYS A 138 -5.21 -1.59 -12.52
CA CYS A 138 -6.51 -2.15 -12.19
C CYS A 138 -7.60 -1.08 -12.29
N CYS A 139 -8.79 -1.46 -12.72
CA CYS A 139 -9.94 -0.55 -12.71
C CYS A 139 -10.61 -0.57 -11.32
N THR A 140 -11.37 0.47 -11.00
CA THR A 140 -12.05 0.58 -9.69
C THR A 140 -12.97 -0.61 -9.39
N GLN A 141 -13.66 -1.16 -10.40
CA GLN A 141 -14.56 -2.28 -10.19
C GLN A 141 -13.81 -3.57 -9.82
N CYS A 142 -12.78 -3.92 -10.60
CA CYS A 142 -11.97 -5.10 -10.30
C CYS A 142 -11.26 -4.95 -8.96
N ASP A 143 -10.74 -3.76 -8.64
CA ASP A 143 -10.08 -3.52 -7.35
C ASP A 143 -11.03 -3.74 -6.16
N LYS A 144 -12.30 -3.33 -6.28
CA LYS A 144 -13.35 -3.62 -5.28
C LYS A 144 -13.70 -5.10 -5.22
N ASN A 145 -13.80 -5.77 -6.36
CA ASN A 145 -14.16 -7.19 -6.41
C ASN A 145 -13.03 -8.09 -5.87
N GLN A 146 -11.78 -7.76 -6.17
CA GLN A 146 -10.60 -8.56 -5.77
C GLN A 146 -10.21 -8.31 -4.31
N TRP A 147 -10.39 -7.08 -3.82
CA TRP A 147 -10.09 -6.71 -2.45
C TRP A 147 -11.30 -6.02 -1.82
N PRO A 148 -12.38 -6.76 -1.50
CA PRO A 148 -13.59 -6.19 -0.90
C PRO A 148 -13.34 -5.73 0.55
N GLU A 149 -12.42 -6.38 1.24
CA GLU A 149 -12.14 -6.16 2.66
C GLU A 149 -10.90 -5.30 2.92
N LYS A 150 -10.59 -4.38 2.02
CA LYS A 150 -9.54 -3.39 2.28
C LYS A 150 -10.10 -2.25 3.13
N VAL A 151 -9.32 -1.80 4.11
CA VAL A 151 -9.65 -0.67 5.00
C VAL A 151 -8.52 0.35 4.97
N THR A 152 -8.85 1.63 5.20
CA THR A 152 -7.84 2.70 5.24
C THR A 152 -7.02 2.64 6.52
N MET A 153 -5.84 3.28 6.53
CA MET A 153 -5.04 3.40 7.75
C MET A 153 -5.80 4.03 8.92
N SER A 154 -6.62 5.06 8.69
CA SER A 154 -7.43 5.67 9.74
C SER A 154 -8.45 4.68 10.30
N GLN A 155 -9.14 3.94 9.43
CA GLN A 155 -10.05 2.86 9.85
C GLN A 155 -9.31 1.74 10.60
N ALA A 156 -8.10 1.39 10.18
CA ALA A 156 -7.28 0.41 10.89
C ALA A 156 -6.96 0.89 12.33
N VAL A 157 -6.58 2.16 12.50
CA VAL A 157 -6.31 2.74 13.82
C VAL A 157 -7.58 2.82 14.67
N ASP A 158 -8.69 3.21 14.06
CA ASP A 158 -9.95 3.44 14.77
C ASP A 158 -10.64 2.12 15.11
N ASP A 159 -10.78 1.20 14.17
CA ASP A 159 -11.58 -0.02 14.32
C ASP A 159 -10.78 -1.16 14.97
N TYR A 160 -9.49 -1.27 14.68
CA TYR A 160 -8.64 -2.38 15.14
C TYR A 160 -7.72 -1.98 16.30
N GLY A 161 -7.68 -0.68 16.61
CA GLY A 161 -6.89 -0.14 17.69
C GLY A 161 -5.38 -0.24 17.54
N LEU A 162 -4.92 -0.56 16.33
CA LEU A 162 -3.51 -0.65 15.99
C LEU A 162 -2.93 0.75 15.77
N SER A 163 -1.81 1.07 16.40
CA SER A 163 -1.12 2.34 16.16
C SER A 163 -0.49 2.39 14.77
N LYS A 164 -0.27 3.60 14.21
CA LYS A 164 0.40 3.76 12.91
C LYS A 164 1.79 3.09 12.87
N LYS A 165 2.53 3.13 14.00
CA LYS A 165 3.85 2.49 14.13
C LYS A 165 3.77 0.95 14.08
N GLN A 166 2.66 0.37 14.54
CA GLN A 166 2.41 -1.07 14.42
C GLN A 166 1.95 -1.44 13.00
N LEU A 167 1.22 -0.57 12.31
CA LEU A 167 0.77 -0.84 10.94
C LEU A 167 1.90 -0.73 9.91
N LEU A 168 2.75 0.29 10.07
CA LEU A 168 3.89 0.55 9.21
C LEU A 168 5.12 0.71 10.10
N PRO A 169 5.74 -0.39 10.53
CA PRO A 169 7.01 -0.32 11.24
C PRO A 169 8.02 0.23 10.24
N ASP A 170 8.37 1.49 10.44
CA ASP A 170 9.34 2.18 9.62
C ASP A 170 10.63 1.35 9.56
N ARG A 171 11.29 1.30 8.40
CA ARG A 171 12.53 0.50 8.24
C ARG A 171 13.62 0.90 9.23
N GLU A 172 13.52 2.11 9.78
CA GLU A 172 14.46 2.70 10.73
C GLU A 172 14.11 2.42 12.20
N ALA A 173 12.90 1.91 12.50
CA ALA A 173 12.47 1.62 13.87
C ALA A 173 12.92 0.21 14.31
N SER A 174 14.23 0.05 14.50
CA SER A 174 14.90 -1.12 15.09
C SER A 174 14.39 -1.50 16.50
N HIS A 175 13.53 -0.68 17.11
CA HIS A 175 12.99 -0.89 18.45
C HIS A 175 11.49 -1.24 18.50
N SER A 176 10.82 -1.41 17.36
CA SER A 176 9.42 -1.84 17.37
C SER A 176 9.29 -3.33 17.71
N GLU A 177 8.25 -3.71 18.47
CA GLU A 177 7.90 -5.13 18.71
C GLU A 177 7.78 -5.92 17.39
N ILE A 178 7.45 -5.25 16.28
CA ILE A 178 7.36 -5.88 14.97
C ILE A 178 8.73 -6.13 14.34
N ALA A 179 9.73 -5.28 14.59
CA ALA A 179 11.11 -5.55 14.20
C ALA A 179 11.63 -6.79 14.94
N LYS A 180 11.37 -6.89 16.26
CA LYS A 180 11.68 -8.09 17.06
C LYS A 180 10.94 -9.33 16.54
N MET A 181 9.64 -9.22 16.24
CA MET A 181 8.87 -10.33 15.65
C MET A 181 9.43 -10.78 14.28
N ARG A 182 9.97 -9.86 13.46
CA ARG A 182 10.63 -10.23 12.19
C ARG A 182 11.95 -10.97 12.42
N GLU A 183 12.70 -10.62 13.46
CA GLU A 183 13.94 -11.29 13.84
C GLU A 183 13.69 -12.67 14.47
N GLU A 184 12.72 -12.76 15.38
CA GLU A 184 12.34 -13.99 16.10
C GLU A 184 11.59 -14.98 15.19
N HIS A 185 10.87 -14.48 14.19
CA HIS A 185 10.14 -15.29 13.23
C HIS A 185 10.55 -14.94 11.81
N PRO A 186 11.58 -15.62 11.25
CA PRO A 186 12.02 -15.41 9.86
C PRO A 186 10.94 -15.70 8.79
N GLY A 187 9.75 -16.18 9.18
CA GLY A 187 8.56 -16.31 8.33
C GLY A 187 7.48 -15.24 8.55
N PHE A 188 7.70 -14.23 9.41
CA PHE A 188 6.77 -13.12 9.61
C PHE A 188 6.76 -12.23 8.38
N GLN A 189 5.89 -12.57 7.43
CA GLN A 189 5.43 -11.61 6.44
C GLN A 189 4.63 -10.57 7.22
N GLY A 190 5.10 -9.31 7.21
CA GLY A 190 4.40 -8.21 7.84
C GLY A 190 2.98 -8.03 7.30
N ILE A 191 2.27 -7.02 7.79
CA ILE A 191 0.93 -6.74 7.29
C ILE A 191 0.96 -6.39 5.80
N TRP A 192 0.07 -6.99 5.01
CA TRP A 192 -0.06 -6.61 3.61
C TRP A 192 -0.73 -5.25 3.54
N TYR A 193 -0.09 -4.35 2.81
CA TYR A 193 -0.62 -3.03 2.58
C TYR A 193 -0.43 -2.58 1.14
N GLY A 194 -1.34 -1.71 0.74
CA GLY A 194 -1.40 -1.06 -0.55
C GLY A 194 -1.34 0.45 -0.41
N THR A 195 -0.83 1.16 -1.41
CA THR A 195 -0.84 2.64 -1.40
C THR A 195 -1.40 3.19 -2.69
N TYR A 196 -2.21 4.25 -2.58
CA TYR A 196 -2.73 4.97 -3.74
C TYR A 196 -2.84 6.47 -3.43
N ILE A 197 -2.90 7.29 -4.47
CA ILE A 197 -3.08 8.73 -4.33
C ILE A 197 -4.57 9.05 -4.42
N SER A 198 -5.11 9.67 -3.38
CA SER A 198 -6.47 10.21 -3.33
C SER A 198 -6.38 11.70 -3.03
N SER A 199 -6.92 12.56 -3.92
CA SER A 199 -6.88 14.02 -3.73
C SER A 199 -5.48 14.56 -3.42
N ASN A 200 -4.46 14.09 -4.15
CA ASN A 200 -3.03 14.40 -3.94
C ASN A 200 -2.44 13.95 -2.59
N VAL A 201 -3.17 13.15 -1.81
CA VAL A 201 -2.71 12.57 -0.55
C VAL A 201 -2.44 11.07 -0.73
N GLN A 202 -1.25 10.62 -0.35
CA GLN A 202 -0.95 9.20 -0.32
C GLN A 202 -1.77 8.53 0.78
N THR A 203 -2.60 7.58 0.39
CA THR A 203 -3.48 6.81 1.27
C THR A 203 -3.02 5.37 1.29
N THR A 204 -2.82 4.85 2.50
CA THR A 204 -2.47 3.45 2.74
C THR A 204 -3.71 2.65 3.11
N MET A 205 -3.83 1.45 2.54
CA MET A 205 -4.89 0.50 2.84
C MET A 205 -4.32 -0.86 3.25
N PHE A 206 -5.08 -1.57 4.08
CA PHE A 206 -4.72 -2.86 4.65
C PHE A 206 -5.87 -3.84 4.47
N MET A 207 -5.58 -5.14 4.48
CA MET A 207 -6.63 -6.17 4.52
C MET A 207 -7.13 -6.38 5.95
N LYS A 208 -8.45 -6.52 6.14
CA LYS A 208 -9.05 -6.77 7.46
C LYS A 208 -8.47 -8.01 8.13
N ASP A 209 -8.31 -9.11 7.40
CA ASP A 209 -7.74 -10.35 7.93
C ASP A 209 -6.34 -10.14 8.49
N ASP A 210 -5.51 -9.35 7.81
CA ASP A 210 -4.15 -9.10 8.28
C ASP A 210 -4.12 -8.22 9.51
N LEU A 211 -5.04 -7.25 9.61
CA LEU A 211 -5.20 -6.45 10.81
C LEU A 211 -5.63 -7.30 12.01
N ARG A 212 -6.56 -8.25 11.81
CA ARG A 212 -6.96 -9.20 12.87
C ARG A 212 -5.80 -10.08 13.28
N ARG A 213 -5.06 -10.63 12.31
CA ARG A 213 -3.88 -11.47 12.59
C ARG A 213 -2.81 -10.69 13.36
N LEU A 214 -2.53 -9.44 12.95
CA LEU A 214 -1.58 -8.58 13.64
C LEU A 214 -2.07 -8.22 15.04
N GLY A 215 -3.34 -7.83 15.20
CA GLY A 215 -3.93 -7.51 16.49
C GLY A 215 -3.92 -8.69 17.45
N SER A 216 -4.24 -9.90 16.99
CA SER A 216 -4.19 -11.12 17.80
C SER A 216 -2.77 -11.45 18.27
N ARG A 217 -1.76 -11.15 17.46
CA ARG A 217 -0.35 -11.34 17.86
C ARG A 217 0.10 -10.33 18.91
N ILE A 218 -0.32 -9.07 18.79
CA ILE A 218 0.11 -7.99 19.70
C ILE A 218 -0.65 -8.07 21.03
N PHE A 219 -1.97 -8.25 20.99
CA PHE A 219 -2.84 -8.14 22.16
C PHE A 219 -3.23 -9.51 22.76
N GLY A 220 -2.96 -10.61 22.06
CA GLY A 220 -3.44 -11.94 22.44
C GLY A 220 -4.94 -12.07 22.14
N ASP A 221 -5.78 -11.87 23.16
CA ASP A 221 -7.25 -11.85 23.00
C ASP A 221 -7.69 -10.53 22.35
N PHE A 222 -7.67 -10.53 21.02
CA PHE A 222 -7.97 -9.35 20.22
C PHE A 222 -9.41 -8.86 20.39
N ASP A 223 -10.37 -9.78 20.47
CA ASP A 223 -11.78 -9.42 20.58
C ASP A 223 -12.09 -8.82 21.96
N ALA A 224 -11.51 -9.35 23.04
CA ALA A 224 -11.60 -8.74 24.37
C ALA A 224 -10.97 -7.34 24.41
N HIS A 225 -9.83 -7.16 23.74
CA HIS A 225 -9.19 -5.83 23.63
C HIS A 225 -10.10 -4.82 22.94
N LEU A 226 -10.72 -5.21 21.82
CA LEU A 226 -11.65 -4.35 21.08
C LEU A 226 -12.90 -4.01 21.90
N ALA A 227 -13.47 -4.99 22.61
CA ALA A 227 -14.63 -4.78 23.49
C ALA A 227 -14.32 -3.75 24.59
N LYS A 228 -13.19 -3.91 25.30
CA LYS A 228 -12.75 -2.98 26.34
C LYS A 228 -12.54 -1.56 25.79
N ARG A 229 -11.99 -1.44 24.58
CA ARG A 229 -11.78 -0.14 23.93
C ARG A 229 -13.09 0.52 23.52
N GLU A 230 -14.07 -0.25 23.07
CA GLU A 230 -15.40 0.26 22.71
C GLU A 230 -16.16 0.74 23.95
N GLU A 231 -16.09 0.00 25.06
CA GLU A 231 -16.65 0.43 26.36
C GLU A 231 -16.02 1.74 26.84
N HIS A 232 -14.69 1.85 26.74
CA HIS A 232 -13.98 3.08 27.11
C HIS A 232 -14.41 4.28 26.23
N ARG A 233 -14.59 4.08 24.92
CA ARG A 233 -15.12 5.13 24.02
C ARG A 233 -16.53 5.57 24.41
N LYS A 234 -17.42 4.62 24.73
CA LYS A 234 -18.78 4.93 25.19
C LYS A 234 -18.77 5.76 26.47
N LEU A 235 -17.92 5.38 27.43
CA LEU A 235 -17.76 6.12 28.70
C LEU A 235 -17.26 7.55 28.47
N LEU A 236 -16.25 7.73 27.61
CA LEU A 236 -15.74 9.07 27.27
C LEU A 236 -16.80 9.93 26.56
N LYS A 237 -17.59 9.34 25.68
CA LYS A 237 -18.69 10.04 24.98
C LYS A 237 -19.75 10.50 25.98
N GLN A 238 -20.17 9.64 26.90
CA GLN A 238 -21.11 9.99 27.98
C GLN A 238 -20.59 11.16 28.83
N ARG A 239 -19.33 11.08 29.30
CA ARG A 239 -18.69 12.15 30.07
C ARG A 239 -18.63 13.48 29.30
N LYS A 240 -18.37 13.45 27.99
CA LYS A 240 -18.34 14.65 27.14
C LYS A 240 -19.73 15.28 27.01
N GLU A 241 -20.76 14.45 26.88
CA GLU A 241 -22.16 14.91 26.80
C GLU A 241 -22.63 15.50 28.14
N GLU A 242 -22.28 14.88 29.27
CA GLU A 242 -22.55 15.41 30.61
C GLU A 242 -21.89 16.78 30.82
N ARG A 243 -20.59 16.90 30.49
CA ARG A 243 -19.86 18.17 30.55
C ARG A 243 -20.49 19.24 29.64
N LYS A 244 -20.99 18.86 28.46
CA LYS A 244 -21.69 19.78 27.55
C LYS A 244 -23.01 20.26 28.15
N LYS A 245 -23.80 19.35 28.74
CA LYS A 245 -25.05 19.69 29.43
C LYS A 245 -24.81 20.60 30.64
N GLU A 246 -23.80 20.32 31.44
CA GLU A 246 -23.44 21.15 32.60
C GLU A 246 -23.00 22.56 32.17
N LYS A 247 -22.15 22.66 31.14
CA LYS A 247 -21.75 23.96 30.57
C LYS A 247 -22.94 24.75 30.06
N ALA A 248 -23.88 24.10 29.35
CA ALA A 248 -25.10 24.74 28.88
C ALA A 248 -25.98 25.24 30.04
N ARG A 249 -26.14 24.44 31.10
CA ARG A 249 -26.88 24.84 32.31
C ARG A 249 -26.24 26.04 33.00
N LYS A 250 -24.91 26.04 33.17
CA LYS A 250 -24.17 27.18 33.76
C LYS A 250 -24.29 28.44 32.90
N ALA A 251 -24.22 28.32 31.57
CA ALA A 251 -24.40 29.44 30.65
C ALA A 251 -25.82 30.02 30.75
N ALA A 252 -26.86 29.17 30.76
CA ALA A 252 -28.24 29.60 30.93
C ALA A 252 -28.47 30.29 32.29
N ALA A 253 -27.88 29.78 33.37
CA ALA A 253 -27.97 30.40 34.69
C ALA A 253 -27.29 31.79 34.73
N ARG A 254 -26.13 31.95 34.07
CA ARG A 254 -25.46 33.25 33.95
C ARG A 254 -26.29 34.26 33.14
N ASP A 255 -26.87 33.84 32.01
CA ASP A 255 -27.75 34.68 31.19
C ASP A 255 -29.01 35.12 31.99
N ALA A 256 -29.63 34.20 32.74
CA ALA A 256 -30.77 34.52 33.60
C ALA A 256 -30.42 35.55 34.69
N HIS A 257 -29.27 35.40 35.35
CA HIS A 257 -28.80 36.34 36.37
C HIS A 257 -28.50 37.73 35.75
N GLN A 258 -27.92 37.77 34.56
CA GLN A 258 -27.63 39.03 33.86
C GLN A 258 -28.91 39.76 33.46
N ARG A 259 -29.93 39.05 32.98
CA ARG A 259 -31.25 39.65 32.69
C ARG A 259 -31.95 40.20 33.93
N GLN A 260 -31.85 39.50 35.06
CA GLN A 260 -32.39 40.00 36.33
C GLN A 260 -31.70 41.28 36.78
N HIS A 261 -30.37 41.36 36.68
CA HIS A 261 -29.60 42.55 37.05
C HIS A 261 -29.89 43.77 36.14
N VAL A 262 -30.12 43.56 34.85
CA VAL A 262 -30.50 44.64 33.92
C VAL A 262 -31.94 45.11 34.18
N SER A 263 -32.83 44.24 34.65
CA SER A 263 -34.21 44.61 34.98
C SER A 263 -34.34 45.39 36.30
N THR A 264 -33.38 45.29 37.23
CA THR A 264 -33.38 46.04 38.50
C THR A 264 -32.74 47.42 38.39
N LEU A 265 -31.91 47.66 37.37
CA LEU A 265 -31.45 49.00 37.02
C LEU A 265 -32.53 49.63 36.12
N GLY A 266 -33.46 50.36 36.73
CA GLY A 266 -34.54 51.07 36.01
C GLY A 266 -34.03 51.98 34.89
N PRO A 267 -34.90 52.42 33.97
CA PRO A 267 -34.51 53.18 32.78
C PRO A 267 -33.86 54.51 33.19
N VAL A 268 -32.53 54.55 33.11
CA VAL A 268 -31.76 55.78 33.27
C VAL A 268 -31.93 56.57 31.96
N HIS A 269 -32.79 57.58 32.00
CA HIS A 269 -32.74 58.69 31.05
C HIS A 269 -31.38 59.37 31.21
N GLY A 270 -30.56 59.34 30.16
CA GLY A 270 -29.22 59.93 30.19
C GLY A 270 -28.62 59.99 28.80
N ASP A 271 -28.72 61.18 28.24
CA ASP A 271 -28.19 61.69 26.99
C ASP A 271 -26.93 61.05 26.40
N THR A 272 -26.97 60.98 25.08
CA THR A 272 -25.90 60.76 24.12
C THR A 272 -24.60 61.48 24.45
N VAL A 273 -23.53 60.71 24.70
CA VAL A 273 -22.17 61.06 24.27
C VAL A 273 -21.49 59.78 23.77
N THR A 274 -21.35 59.69 22.46
CA THR A 274 -20.53 58.69 21.77
C THR A 274 -19.06 59.05 21.94
N GLU A 275 -18.32 58.31 22.76
CA GLU A 275 -16.86 58.29 22.72
C GLU A 275 -16.38 56.91 22.26
N ALA A 276 -15.72 56.91 21.11
CA ALA A 276 -15.12 55.75 20.49
C ALA A 276 -13.91 55.30 21.31
N ILE A 277 -13.98 54.10 21.89
CA ILE A 277 -12.82 53.42 22.48
C ILE A 277 -12.34 52.40 21.45
N GLU A 278 -11.22 52.73 20.79
CA GLU A 278 -10.44 51.80 19.99
C GLU A 278 -9.89 50.69 20.89
N ILE A 279 -10.32 49.46 20.65
CA ILE A 279 -9.76 48.27 21.29
C ILE A 279 -8.67 47.74 20.36
N SER A 280 -7.43 47.87 20.82
CA SER A 280 -6.23 47.29 20.22
C SER A 280 -6.24 45.77 20.38
N ASP A 281 -6.25 45.05 19.26
CA ASP A 281 -6.03 43.61 19.18
C ASP A 281 -4.53 43.30 19.33
N ASP A 282 -4.11 42.94 20.54
CA ASP A 282 -2.84 42.24 20.74
C ASP A 282 -2.97 41.17 21.83
N ALA A 283 -3.10 39.92 21.41
CA ALA A 283 -2.95 38.75 22.27
C ALA A 283 -2.53 37.53 21.43
N THR A 284 -1.22 37.49 21.17
CA THR A 284 -0.47 36.25 20.97
C THR A 284 -0.57 35.37 22.22
N LEU A 285 -0.69 34.04 22.07
CA LEU A 285 -0.34 32.92 22.98
C LEU A 285 -1.23 31.71 22.58
N GLY A 286 -0.80 30.47 22.38
CA GLY A 286 0.47 29.79 22.63
C GLY A 286 0.19 28.29 22.70
N ALA A 287 0.89 27.52 21.87
CA ALA A 287 1.25 26.09 21.98
C ALA A 287 0.25 25.08 22.57
N ASP A 288 -0.32 24.25 21.69
CA ASP A 288 -0.76 22.89 22.01
C ASP A 288 0.47 22.00 22.31
N GLN A 289 0.56 21.46 23.52
CA GLN A 289 1.45 20.33 23.82
C GLN A 289 0.70 19.00 23.65
N PRO A 290 1.34 17.96 23.08
CA PRO A 290 0.77 16.63 23.01
C PRO A 290 0.83 15.90 24.36
N ILE A 291 -0.26 15.21 24.67
CA ILE A 291 -0.40 14.32 25.82
C ILE A 291 0.45 13.07 25.59
N LEU A 292 1.48 12.88 26.40
CA LEU A 292 2.17 11.60 26.61
C LEU A 292 1.25 10.67 27.42
N ILE A 293 1.07 9.45 26.93
CA ILE A 293 0.45 8.34 27.66
C ILE A 293 1.57 7.33 27.88
N ASP A 294 1.89 7.10 29.16
CA ASP A 294 2.72 5.98 29.65
C ASP A 294 1.98 4.63 29.47
#